data_AF-A0A2Z5EFV5-F1
#
_entry.id   AF-A0A2Z5EFV5-F1
#
_cell.length_a   1.000
_cell.length_b   1.000
_cell.length_c   1.000
_cell.angle_alpha   90.00
_cell.angle_beta   90.00
_cell.angle_gamma   90.00
#
_symmetry.space_group_name_H-M   'P 1'
#
loop_
_entity.id
_entity.type
_entity.pdbx_description
1 polymer ?
#
loop_
_entity_poly.entity_id
_entity_poly.type
_entity_poly.pdbx_seq_one_letter_code
_entity_poly.pdbx_strand_id
1 'polypeptide(L)'
;MDAPLYPPARAFVMPRRLPGLLDTKDTAIADLKAIPQAWAVVKAEIPNVEARVGNEMIKPHLGNFSFRSLLQFGVVKSDALDRIDQKLKALGER
;
A
#
# COMPACT_ATOMS: atom_id res chain seq x y z
N MET A 1 30.47 -21.91 -39.75
CA MET A 1 29.80 -20.78 -39.08
C MET A 1 29.64 -21.17 -37.62
N ASP A 2 30.44 -20.57 -36.74
CA ASP A 2 30.34 -20.76 -35.29
C ASP A 2 29.21 -19.85 -34.77
N ALA A 3 28.13 -20.44 -34.25
CA ALA A 3 27.06 -19.65 -33.66
C ALA A 3 27.50 -19.16 -32.26
N PRO A 4 27.34 -17.87 -31.93
CA PRO A 4 27.70 -17.39 -30.60
C PRO A 4 26.84 -18.09 -29.53
N LEU A 5 27.50 -18.83 -28.65
CA LEU A 5 26.90 -19.49 -27.49
C LEU A 5 26.40 -18.42 -26.51
N TYR A 6 25.08 -18.27 -26.39
CA TYR A 6 24.49 -17.41 -25.37
C TYR A 6 24.78 -17.99 -23.97
N PRO A 7 25.13 -17.16 -22.98
CA PRO A 7 25.27 -17.63 -21.61
C PRO A 7 23.93 -18.21 -21.11
N PRO A 8 23.96 -19.26 -20.26
CA PRO A 8 22.75 -19.85 -19.72
C PRO A 8 21.94 -18.79 -18.95
N ALA A 9 20.61 -18.84 -19.11
CA ALA A 9 19.70 -17.94 -18.42
C ALA A 9 19.96 -18.00 -16.90
N ARG A 10 20.23 -16.85 -16.28
CA ARG A 10 20.36 -16.75 -14.82
C ARG A 10 19.06 -17.24 -14.18
N ALA A 11 19.18 -18.12 -13.18
CA ALA A 11 18.05 -18.60 -12.42
C ALA A 11 17.28 -17.42 -11.81
N PHE A 12 15.97 -17.42 -12.00
CA PHE A 12 15.09 -16.43 -11.40
C PHE A 12 15.12 -16.57 -9.87
N VAL A 13 15.51 -15.49 -9.18
CA VAL A 13 15.43 -15.41 -7.72
C VAL A 13 14.24 -14.53 -7.37
N MET A 14 13.27 -15.07 -6.63
CA MET A 14 12.16 -14.25 -6.13
C MET A 14 12.70 -13.13 -5.24
N PRO A 15 12.29 -11.86 -5.47
CA PRO A 15 12.68 -10.77 -4.59
C PRO A 15 12.12 -11.01 -3.19
N ARG A 16 12.98 -10.97 -2.17
CA ARG A 16 12.55 -11.00 -0.77
C ARG A 16 11.78 -9.71 -0.48
N ARG A 17 10.53 -9.83 -0.02
CA ARG A 17 9.80 -8.68 0.54
C ARG A 17 10.49 -8.31 1.86
N LEU A 18 11.05 -7.09 1.92
CA LEU A 18 11.49 -6.52 3.19
C LEU A 18 10.27 -6.35 4.10
N PRO A 19 10.39 -6.49 5.43
CA PRO A 19 9.36 -6.05 6.36
C PRO A 19 9.23 -4.53 6.18
N GLY A 20 8.28 -4.11 5.36
CA GLY A 20 8.03 -2.71 5.07
C GLY A 20 7.44 -2.03 6.30
N LEU A 21 8.00 -0.88 6.67
CA LEU A 21 7.32 0.07 7.55
C LEU A 21 5.93 0.37 6.95
N LEU A 22 4.90 0.43 7.79
CA LEU A 22 3.54 0.75 7.36
C LEU A 22 3.52 2.16 6.74
N ASP A 23 3.10 2.25 5.48
CA ASP A 23 3.04 3.51 4.71
C ASP A 23 1.87 3.46 3.73
N THR A 24 1.24 4.61 3.48
CA THR A 24 0.07 4.76 2.61
C THR A 24 0.38 4.58 1.13
N LYS A 25 1.66 4.52 0.74
CA LYS A 25 2.12 4.28 -0.64
C LYS A 25 2.26 2.80 -0.98
N ASP A 26 2.91 2.05 -0.10
CA ASP A 26 3.36 0.68 -0.38
C ASP A 26 2.56 -0.37 0.39
N THR A 27 1.79 0.03 1.41
CA THR A 27 0.92 -0.88 2.16
C THR A 27 -0.47 -0.92 1.53
N ALA A 28 -0.99 -2.12 1.30
CA ALA A 28 -2.34 -2.27 0.79
C ALA A 28 -3.37 -1.83 1.84
N ILE A 29 -4.49 -1.28 1.37
CA ILE A 29 -5.57 -0.82 2.25
C ILE A 29 -6.11 -1.98 3.10
N ALA A 30 -6.16 -3.19 2.54
CA ALA A 30 -6.55 -4.40 3.27
C ALA A 30 -5.63 -4.69 4.46
N ASP A 31 -4.31 -4.56 4.29
CA ASP A 31 -3.33 -4.75 5.37
C ASP A 31 -3.45 -3.67 6.45
N LEU A 32 -3.62 -2.40 6.05
CA LEU A 32 -3.86 -1.30 6.99
C LEU A 32 -5.17 -1.49 7.78
N LYS A 33 -6.20 -2.04 7.13
CA LYS A 33 -7.49 -2.35 7.77
C LYS A 33 -7.40 -3.54 8.73
N ALA A 34 -6.52 -4.51 8.46
CA ALA A 34 -6.27 -5.65 9.33
C ALA A 34 -5.59 -5.25 10.66
N ILE A 35 -4.94 -4.08 10.72
CA ILE A 35 -4.28 -3.55 11.91
C ILE A 35 -5.18 -2.49 12.56
N PRO A 36 -5.83 -2.77 13.70
CA PRO A 36 -6.81 -1.85 14.30
C PRO A 36 -6.23 -0.47 14.64
N GLN A 37 -4.97 -0.42 15.06
CA GLN A 37 -4.26 0.82 15.42
C GLN A 37 -3.99 1.69 14.19
N ALA A 38 -3.51 1.09 13.09
CA ALA A 38 -3.30 1.78 11.82
C ALA A 38 -4.64 2.26 11.24
N TRP A 39 -5.69 1.42 11.31
CA TRP A 39 -7.01 1.80 10.83
C TRP A 39 -7.64 2.95 11.62
N ALA A 40 -7.38 3.04 12.93
CA ALA A 40 -7.83 4.18 13.74
C ALA A 40 -7.20 5.50 13.28
N VAL A 41 -5.91 5.51 12.94
CA VAL A 41 -5.21 6.67 12.37
C VAL A 41 -5.86 7.09 11.05
N VAL A 42 -6.11 6.13 10.16
CA VAL A 42 -6.76 6.37 8.87
C VAL A 42 -8.15 6.97 9.03
N LYS A 43 -8.98 6.43 9.94
CA LYS A 43 -10.33 6.95 10.21
C LYS A 43 -10.33 8.35 10.82
N ALA A 44 -9.31 8.68 11.61
CA ALA A 44 -9.18 10.00 12.21
C ALA A 44 -8.86 11.10 11.17
N GLU A 45 -8.03 10.78 10.16
CA GLU A 45 -7.62 11.76 9.14
C GLU A 45 -8.55 11.78 7.92
N ILE A 46 -9.18 10.66 7.57
CA ILE A 46 -10.07 10.54 6.41
C ILE A 46 -11.51 10.28 6.89
N PRO A 47 -12.35 11.32 6.98
CA PRO A 47 -13.75 11.12 7.31
C PRO A 47 -14.44 10.29 6.22
N ASN A 48 -15.35 9.41 6.63
CA ASN A 48 -16.09 8.50 5.74
C ASN A 48 -15.22 7.57 4.88
N VAL A 49 -13.99 7.26 5.32
CA VAL A 49 -13.11 6.33 4.59
C VAL A 49 -13.78 4.98 4.36
N GLU A 50 -14.55 4.46 5.33
CA GLU A 50 -15.23 3.17 5.21
C GLU A 50 -16.28 3.13 4.10
N ALA A 51 -17.03 4.23 3.90
CA ALA A 51 -17.97 4.32 2.80
C ALA A 51 -17.25 4.40 1.43
N ARG A 52 -16.09 5.06 1.40
CA ARG A 52 -15.26 5.19 0.19
C ARG A 52 -14.60 3.88 -0.22
N VAL A 53 -13.96 3.18 0.73
CA VAL A 53 -13.33 1.88 0.47
C VAL A 53 -14.33 0.72 0.41
N GLY A 54 -15.54 0.91 0.97
CA GLY A 54 -16.62 -0.07 0.96
C GLY A 54 -17.45 -0.11 -0.32
N ASN A 55 -17.22 0.80 -1.27
CA ASN A 55 -17.87 0.80 -2.58
C ASN A 55 -17.58 -0.51 -3.33
N GLU A 56 -18.61 -1.12 -3.93
CA GLU A 56 -18.52 -2.40 -4.65
C GLU A 56 -17.45 -2.40 -5.74
N MET A 57 -17.17 -1.24 -6.36
CA MET A 57 -16.10 -1.09 -7.35
C MET A 57 -14.69 -1.15 -6.75
N ILE A 58 -14.48 -0.66 -5.52
CA ILE A 58 -13.14 -0.51 -4.92
C ILE A 58 -12.81 -1.72 -4.02
N LYS A 59 -13.84 -2.31 -3.41
CA LYS A 59 -13.76 -3.45 -2.50
C LYS A 59 -12.90 -4.63 -2.99
N PRO A 60 -13.00 -5.13 -4.24
CA PRO A 60 -12.17 -6.25 -4.70
C PRO A 60 -10.69 -5.88 -4.86
N HIS A 61 -10.38 -4.58 -4.92
CA HIS A 61 -9.05 -4.07 -5.21
C HIS A 61 -8.27 -3.64 -3.96
N LEU A 62 -8.90 -3.66 -2.78
CA LEU A 62 -8.28 -3.21 -1.52
C LEU A 62 -7.01 -3.99 -1.13
N GLY A 63 -6.85 -5.23 -1.59
CA GLY A 63 -5.66 -6.04 -1.36
C GLY A 63 -4.45 -5.68 -2.23
N ASN A 64 -4.66 -4.90 -3.29
CA ASN A 64 -3.59 -4.49 -4.23
C ASN A 64 -3.42 -2.96 -4.30
N PHE A 65 -4.43 -2.19 -3.89
CA PHE A 65 -4.38 -0.74 -3.88
C PHE A 65 -3.89 -0.21 -2.55
N SER A 66 -3.04 0.81 -2.63
CA SER A 66 -2.68 1.66 -1.51
C SER A 66 -3.50 2.95 -1.51
N PHE A 67 -3.51 3.68 -0.40
CA PHE A 67 -4.26 4.94 -0.31
C PHE A 67 -3.71 6.01 -1.27
N ARG A 68 -2.41 5.99 -1.54
CA ARG A 68 -1.79 6.93 -2.48
C ARG A 68 -2.27 6.70 -3.91
N SER A 69 -2.60 5.45 -4.28
CA SER A 69 -3.27 5.14 -5.55
C SER A 69 -4.70 5.69 -5.63
N LEU A 70 -5.33 6.05 -4.51
CA LEU A 70 -6.67 6.67 -4.49
C LEU A 70 -6.63 8.20 -4.67
N LEU A 71 -5.44 8.83 -4.62
CA LEU A 71 -5.28 10.26 -4.89
C LEU A 71 -5.74 10.65 -6.30
N GLN A 72 -5.42 9.82 -7.30
CA GLN A 72 -5.80 10.09 -8.70
C GLN A 72 -7.32 10.12 -8.92
N PHE A 73 -8.09 9.46 -8.05
CA PHE A 73 -9.54 9.43 -8.10
C PHE A 73 -10.19 10.55 -7.27
N GLY A 74 -9.40 11.42 -6.62
CA GLY A 74 -9.90 12.51 -5.78
C GLY A 74 -10.59 12.06 -4.48
N VAL A 75 -10.51 10.76 -4.16
CA VAL A 75 -11.19 10.14 -3.01
C VAL A 75 -10.52 10.53 -1.68
N VAL A 76 -9.23 10.82 -1.73
CA VAL A 76 -8.38 11.19 -0.58
C VAL A 76 -7.52 12.39 -0.94
N LYS A 77 -7.13 13.19 0.06
CA LYS A 77 -6.25 14.36 -0.12
C LYS A 77 -4.82 13.97 0.25
N SER A 78 -3.84 14.48 -0.49
CA SER A 78 -2.41 14.22 -0.24
C SER A 78 -2.00 14.61 1.18
N ASP A 79 -2.42 15.78 1.65
CA ASP A 79 -2.09 16.28 3.00
C ASP A 79 -2.55 15.34 4.12
N ALA A 80 -3.71 14.70 3.95
CA ALA A 80 -4.21 13.73 4.92
C ALA A 80 -3.37 12.44 4.88
N LEU A 81 -2.91 12.00 3.71
CA LEU A 81 -2.05 10.83 3.59
C LEU A 81 -0.67 11.06 4.20
N ASP A 82 -0.07 12.23 3.99
CA ASP A 82 1.23 12.55 4.57
C ASP A 82 1.16 12.58 6.12
N ARG A 83 0.04 13.05 6.70
CA ARG A 83 -0.20 12.96 8.16
C ARG A 83 -0.38 11.53 8.65
N ILE A 84 -1.06 10.70 7.88
CA ILE A 84 -1.21 9.27 8.18
C ILE A 84 0.17 8.60 8.14
N ASP A 85 0.99 8.84 7.11
CA ASP A 85 2.35 8.28 6.99
C ASP A 85 3.22 8.60 8.20
N GLN A 86 3.20 9.86 8.66
CA GLN A 86 3.94 10.26 9.88
C GLN A 86 3.49 9.47 11.13
N LYS A 87 2.18 9.27 11.29
CA LYS A 87 1.62 8.52 12.42
C LYS A 87 1.85 7.02 12.30
N LEU A 88 1.82 6.46 11.09
CA LEU A 88 2.08 5.05 10.83
C LEU A 88 3.56 4.70 11.04
N LYS A 89 4.50 5.59 10.67
CA LYS A 89 5.92 5.42 10.98
C LYS A 89 6.17 5.29 12.48
N ALA A 90 5.55 6.17 13.28
CA ALA A 90 5.63 6.10 14.74
C ALA A 90 5.03 4.80 15.34
N LEU A 91 4.14 4.11 14.61
CA LEU A 91 3.61 2.80 15.01
C LEU A 91 4.49 1.63 14.56
N GLY A 92 5.21 1.77 13.44
CA GLY A 92 6.09 0.73 12.88
C GLY A 92 7.52 0.71 13.45
N GLU A 93 7.95 1.76 14.13
CA GLU A 93 9.25 1.83 14.83
C GLU A 93 9.28 1.14 16.21
N ARG A 94 8.21 0.43 16.60
CA ARG A 94 8.06 -0.15 17.94
C ARG A 94 8.18 -1.67 17.98
#